data_AF-A0A920K1Y5-F1
#
_entry.id   AF-A0A920K1Y5-F1
#
_cell.length_a   1.000
_cell.length_b   1.000
_cell.length_c   1.000
_cell.angle_alpha   90.00
_cell.angle_beta   90.00
_cell.angle_gamma   90.00
#
_symmetry.space_group_name_H-M   'P 1'
#
loop_
_entity.id
_entity.type
_entity.pdbx_description
1 polymer ?
#
loop_
_entity_poly.entity_id
_entity_poly.type
_entity_poly.pdbx_seq_one_letter_code
_entity_poly.pdbx_strand_id
1 'polypeptide(L)' 'MLEEMSRDNFAGFKKISEIGDQITKRLNQAAADTGQNMRVQNVGSMFHPVFTDLDDITNYRDFCQTVNLAKYADFSQK' A
#
# COMPACT_ATOMS: atom_id res chain seq x y z
N MET A 1 19.74 -10.73 -9.08
CA MET A 1 18.34 -10.34 -8.75
C MET A 1 17.64 -9.71 -9.95
N LEU A 2 18.14 -8.60 -10.52
CA LEU A 2 17.55 -7.97 -11.73
C LEU A 2 17.49 -8.91 -12.94
N GLU A 3 18.54 -9.71 -13.18
CA GLU A 3 18.55 -10.72 -14.24
C GLU A 3 17.43 -11.75 -14.05
N GLU A 4 17.30 -12.31 -12.84
CA GLU A 4 16.24 -13.25 -12.48
C GLU A 4 14.84 -12.64 -12.68
N MET A 5 14.65 -11.41 -12.22
CA MET A 5 13.35 -10.74 -12.27
C MET A 5 12.93 -10.40 -13.70
N SER A 6 13.90 -10.21 -14.59
CA SER A 6 13.68 -9.92 -16.02
C SER A 6 13.55 -11.16 -16.90
N ARG A 7 13.81 -12.37 -16.39
CA ARG A 7 13.64 -13.62 -17.15
C ARG A 7 12.20 -13.79 -17.63
N ASP A 8 12.07 -14.56 -18.71
CA ASP A 8 10.78 -14.96 -19.27
C ASP A 8 9.85 -13.76 -19.52
N ASN A 9 10.39 -12.72 -20.17
CA ASN A 9 9.67 -11.47 -20.43
C ASN A 9 9.13 -10.84 -19.13
N PHE A 10 10.02 -10.63 -18.16
CA PHE A 10 9.74 -10.01 -16.87
C PHE A 10 8.67 -10.76 -16.05
N ALA A 11 8.61 -12.10 -16.15
CA ALA A 11 7.59 -12.90 -15.47
C ALA A 11 7.61 -12.69 -13.94
N GLY A 12 8.81 -12.60 -13.36
CA GLY A 12 8.97 -12.35 -11.93
C GLY A 12 8.43 -10.98 -11.51
N PHE A 13 8.75 -9.92 -12.26
CA PHE A 13 8.22 -8.57 -11.98
C PHE A 13 6.70 -8.49 -12.13
N LYS A 14 6.14 -9.16 -13.15
CA LYS A 14 4.69 -9.25 -13.33
C LYS A 14 4.05 -9.92 -12.13
N LYS A 15 4.59 -11.08 -11.71
CA LYS A 15 4.01 -11.84 -10.61
C LYS A 15 4.05 -11.08 -9.29
N ILE A 16 5.16 -10.43 -8.97
CA ILE A 16 5.28 -9.70 -7.70
C ILE A 16 4.39 -8.45 -7.69
N SER A 17 4.18 -7.82 -8.86
CA SER A 17 3.25 -6.69 -9.01
C SER A 17 1.81 -7.11 -8.82
N GLU A 18 1.38 -8.21 -9.43
CA GLU A 18 0.05 -8.79 -9.22
C GLU A 18 -0.21 -9.11 -7.74
N ILE A 19 0.80 -9.66 -7.03
CA ILE A 19 0.70 -9.93 -5.60
C ILE A 19 0.54 -8.63 -4.82
N GLY A 20 1.30 -7.59 -5.16
CA GLY A 20 1.17 -6.26 -4.56
C GLY A 20 -0.24 -5.69 -4.72
N ASP A 21 -0.82 -5.77 -5.92
CA ASP A 21 -2.19 -5.31 -6.19
C ASP A 21 -3.23 -6.09 -5.37
N GLN A 22 -3.05 -7.41 -5.24
CA GLN A 22 -3.93 -8.24 -4.41
C GLN A 22 -3.84 -7.91 -2.92
N ILE A 23 -2.63 -7.66 -2.41
CA ILE A 23 -2.41 -7.24 -1.02
C ILE A 23 -3.08 -5.90 -0.77
N THR A 24 -2.82 -4.90 -1.63
CA THR A 24 -3.45 -3.57 -1.54
C THR A 24 -4.97 -3.68 -1.51
N LYS A 25 -5.56 -4.43 -2.46
CA LYS A 25 -7.01 -4.63 -2.51
C LYS A 25 -7.56 -5.21 -1.21
N ARG A 26 -6.94 -6.28 -0.70
CA ARG A 26 -7.41 -6.97 0.52
C ARG A 26 -7.23 -6.14 1.78
N LEU A 27 -6.14 -5.39 1.90
CA LEU A 27 -5.93 -4.50 3.06
C LEU A 27 -6.94 -3.35 3.08
N ASN A 28 -7.24 -2.74 1.93
CA ASN A 28 -8.31 -1.73 1.85
C ASN A 28 -9.69 -2.33 2.17
N GLN A 29 -9.98 -3.56 1.74
CA GLN A 29 -11.22 -4.25 2.12
C GLN A 29 -11.28 -4.47 3.64
N ALA A 30 -10.21 -4.97 4.26
CA ALA A 30 -10.16 -5.18 5.70
C ALA A 30 -10.33 -3.87 6.49
N ALA A 31 -9.76 -2.77 6.00
CA ALA A 31 -9.97 -1.43 6.58
C ALA A 31 -11.45 -1.03 6.55
N ALA A 32 -12.12 -1.20 5.39
CA ALA A 32 -13.54 -0.93 5.24
C ALA A 32 -14.40 -1.81 6.16
N ASP A 33 -14.15 -3.12 6.19
CA ASP A 33 -14.89 -4.09 7.01
C ASP A 33 -14.81 -3.80 8.51
N THR A 34 -13.71 -3.18 8.95
CA THR A 34 -13.44 -2.83 10.36
C THR A 34 -13.73 -1.36 10.70
N GLY A 35 -14.25 -0.59 9.75
CA GLY A 35 -14.51 0.84 9.92
C GLY A 35 -13.25 1.68 10.18
N GLN A 36 -12.08 1.18 9.79
CA GLN A 36 -10.83 1.92 9.91
C GLN A 36 -10.61 2.79 8.68
N ASN A 37 -10.24 4.05 8.90
CA ASN A 37 -9.83 4.98 7.86
C ASN A 37 -8.40 4.71 7.37
N MET A 38 -8.06 3.44 7.10
CA MET A 38 -6.79 3.08 6.51
C MET A 38 -6.91 3.05 4.98
N ARG A 39 -6.01 3.77 4.32
CA ARG A 39 -5.82 3.70 2.87
C ARG A 39 -4.47 3.06 2.57
N VAL A 40 -4.47 2.07 1.69
CA VAL A 40 -3.22 1.44 1.19
C VAL A 40 -3.10 1.73 -0.30
N GLN A 41 -1.96 2.29 -0.72
CA GLN A 41 -1.59 2.49 -2.13
C GLN A 41 -0.29 1.74 -2.44
N ASN A 42 -0.10 1.27 -3.67
CA ASN A 42 1.10 0.53 -4.07
C ASN A 42 1.67 0.95 -5.42
N VAL A 43 2.95 0.59 -5.61
CA VAL A 43 3.63 0.55 -6.91
C VAL A 43 4.30 -0.82 -7.01
N GLY A 44 3.74 -1.70 -7.86
CA GLY A 44 4.15 -3.10 -7.90
C GLY A 44 3.97 -3.74 -6.53
N SER A 45 5.04 -4.35 -5.99
CA SER A 45 5.02 -5.01 -4.68
C SER A 45 5.25 -4.10 -3.48
N MET A 46 5.62 -2.83 -3.69
CA MET A 46 5.78 -1.87 -2.60
C MET A 46 4.43 -1.25 -2.29
N PHE A 47 3.95 -1.40 -1.06
CA PHE A 47 2.70 -0.82 -0.60
C PHE A 47 2.94 0.07 0.62
N HIS A 48 2.10 1.09 0.77
CA HIS A 48 2.21 2.10 1.81
C HIS A 48 0.84 2.28 2.50
N PRO A 49 0.62 1.64 3.66
CA PRO A 49 -0.58 1.81 4.45
C PRO A 49 -0.49 3.09 5.28
N VAL A 50 -1.54 3.90 5.26
CA VAL A 50 -1.67 5.15 6.03
C VAL A 50 -3.07 5.28 6.60
N PHE A 51 -3.21 6.00 7.71
CA PHE A 51 -4.52 6.39 8.23
C PHE A 51 -4.85 7.81 7.77
N THR A 52 -5.90 7.97 6.97
CA THR A 52 -6.35 9.24 6.39
C THR A 52 -7.83 9.14 6.00
N ASP A 53 -8.52 10.28 5.93
CA ASP A 53 -9.89 10.36 5.43
C ASP A 53 -9.96 10.61 3.92
N LEU A 54 -8.81 10.71 3.24
CA LEU A 54 -8.74 10.81 1.78
C LEU A 54 -8.88 9.44 1.11
N ASP A 55 -9.61 9.41 -0.01
CA ASP A 55 -9.70 8.23 -0.86
C ASP A 55 -8.36 7.88 -1.52
N ASP A 56 -7.50 8.86 -1.82
CA ASP A 56 -6.16 8.67 -2.38
C ASP A 56 -5.22 9.80 -1.96
N ILE A 57 -3.93 9.48 -1.83
CA ILE A 57 -2.86 10.46 -1.58
C ILE A 57 -1.99 10.52 -2.83
N THR A 58 -2.08 11.65 -3.55
CA THR A 58 -1.40 11.81 -4.86
C THR A 58 -0.16 12.70 -4.78
N ASN A 59 0.05 13.38 -3.66
CA ASN A 59 1.19 14.27 -3.47
C ASN A 59 1.65 14.34 -2.00
N TYR A 60 2.83 14.90 -1.80
CA TYR A 60 3.44 14.98 -0.47
C TYR A 60 2.73 15.96 0.48
N ARG A 61 2.08 17.00 -0.04
CA ARG A 61 1.34 17.96 0.79
C ARG A 61 0.12 17.31 1.42
N ASP A 62 -0.64 16.53 0.64
CA ASP A 62 -1.78 15.76 1.12
C ASP A 62 -1.35 14.79 2.23
N PHE A 63 -0.22 14.09 2.02
CA PHE A 63 0.37 13.21 3.03
C PHE A 63 0.61 13.98 4.35
N CYS A 64 1.35 15.09 4.29
CA CYS A 64 1.70 15.85 5.48
C CYS A 64 0.48 16.44 6.21
N GLN A 65 -0.60 16.75 5.49
CA GLN A 65 -1.77 17.41 6.06
C GLN A 65 -2.81 16.43 6.60
N THR A 66 -2.92 15.23 6.02
CA THR A 66 -4.07 14.34 6.25
C THR A 66 -3.71 13.03 6.94
N VAL A 67 -2.45 12.60 6.88
CA VAL A 67 -2.05 11.32 7.47
C VAL A 67 -1.89 11.43 8.99
N ASN A 68 -2.58 10.54 9.70
CA ASN A 68 -2.44 10.40 11.14
C ASN A 68 -1.22 9.52 11.48
N LEU A 69 -0.06 10.16 11.55
CA LEU A 69 1.22 9.50 11.88
C LEU A 69 1.24 8.90 13.30
N ALA A 70 0.54 9.51 14.26
CA ALA A 70 0.47 9.00 15.62
C ALA A 70 -0.29 7.66 15.68
N LYS A 71 -1.41 7.55 14.97
CA LYS A 71 -2.17 6.29 14.85
C LYS A 71 -1.36 5.23 14.10
N TYR A 72 -0.65 5.61 13.04
CA TYR A 72 0.25 4.69 12.35
C TYR A 72 1.35 4.16 13.27
N ALA A 73 1.97 5.04 14.06
CA ALA A 73 2.99 4.65 15.02
C ALA A 73 2.47 3.62 16.05
N ASP A 74 1.28 3.82 16.62
CA ASP A 74 0.63 2.86 17.53
C ASP A 74 0.32 1.52 16.84
N PHE A 75 -0.22 1.57 15.63
CA PHE A 75 -0.52 0.38 14.82
C PHE A 75 0.74 -0.45 14.53
N SER A 76 1.85 0.20 14.18
CA SER A 76 3.09 -0.45 13.74
C SER A 76 3.91 -1.11 14.87
N GLN A 77 3.54 -0.88 16.13
CA GLN A 77 4.27 -1.41 17.29
C GLN A 77 3.79 -2.80 17.74
N LYS A 78 2.67 -3.28 17.20
CA LYS A 78 2.07 -4.57 17.55
C LYS A 78 2.35 -5.61 16.46
#